data_AF-A0A3D4MFC6-F1
#
_entry.id   AF-A0A3D4MFC6-F1
#
_cell.length_a   1.000
_cell.length_b   1.000
_cell.length_c   1.000
_cell.angle_alpha   90.00
_cell.angle_beta   90.00
_cell.angle_gamma   90.00
#
_symmetry.space_group_name_H-M   'P 1'
#
loop_
_entity.id
_entity.type
_entity.pdbx_description
1 polymer ?
#
loop_
_entity_poly.entity_id
_entity_poly.type
_entity_poly.pdbx_seq_one_letter_code
_entity_poly.pdbx_strand_id
1 'polypeptide(L)'
;MSADAESNGIPGLSRMAWFAHFADFSKPENTAVLAALRDNAAGIHQQYATSSGSFYIKVYATHDSELDGSIKALQDLPAGTYSVRKDGGKWEWKALGENAKLSPIDLASGAMTVKINGGSLKAGDQPAAGAELFRITGIASGDNAPFVIENGVSCINPAWRGPLKQLYADCFGADYVEKNPLYRATMQNVNDNAVVRPPKNLSSGAAPR
;
A
#
# COMPACT_ATOMS: atom_id res chain seq x y z
N MET A 1 10.67 -7.62 -2.28
CA MET A 1 12.12 -7.64 -2.03
C MET A 1 12.70 -6.30 -2.47
N SER A 2 12.94 -5.36 -1.55
CA SER A 2 13.45 -4.00 -1.82
C SER A 2 14.93 -3.88 -1.42
N ALA A 3 15.59 -2.79 -1.83
CA ALA A 3 16.94 -2.45 -1.36
C ALA A 3 17.03 -2.33 0.17
N ASP A 4 15.92 -1.97 0.83
CA ASP A 4 15.85 -1.93 2.29
C ASP A 4 16.07 -3.31 2.93
N ALA A 5 15.70 -4.38 2.23
CA ALA A 5 15.91 -5.74 2.73
C ALA A 5 17.39 -6.10 2.84
N GLU A 6 18.20 -5.67 1.87
CA GLU A 6 19.66 -5.86 1.93
C GLU A 6 20.28 -5.09 3.09
N SER A 7 19.79 -3.87 3.34
CA SER A 7 20.21 -3.06 4.49
C SER A 7 19.84 -3.68 5.84
N ASN A 8 18.84 -4.55 5.87
CA ASN A 8 18.43 -5.34 7.05
C ASN A 8 19.10 -6.73 7.09
N GLY A 9 20.11 -7.00 6.24
CA GLY A 9 20.82 -8.28 6.21
C GLY A 9 20.05 -9.42 5.55
N ILE A 10 18.94 -9.11 4.88
CA ILE A 10 18.09 -10.09 4.22
C ILE A 10 18.49 -10.22 2.75
N PRO A 11 18.54 -11.42 2.15
CA PRO A 11 18.87 -11.58 0.73
C PRO A 11 17.96 -10.74 -0.18
N GLY A 12 18.53 -9.76 -0.87
CA GLY A 12 17.81 -8.87 -1.77
C GLY A 12 17.51 -9.50 -3.13
N LEU A 13 16.48 -8.98 -3.82
CA LEU A 13 16.07 -9.46 -5.15
C LEU A 13 17.22 -9.40 -6.16
N SER A 14 17.95 -8.29 -6.16
CA SER A 14 19.02 -8.03 -7.14
C SER A 14 20.18 -9.00 -6.96
N ARG A 15 20.60 -9.27 -5.72
CA ARG A 15 21.66 -10.25 -5.43
C ARG A 15 21.22 -11.67 -5.75
N MET A 16 19.97 -12.02 -5.43
CA MET A 16 19.43 -13.34 -5.76
C MET A 16 19.25 -13.55 -7.27
N ALA A 17 18.81 -12.53 -8.00
CA ALA A 17 18.70 -12.57 -9.46
C ALA A 17 20.08 -12.68 -10.12
N TRP A 18 21.07 -11.92 -9.63
CA TRP A 18 22.45 -12.05 -10.09
C TRP A 18 23.00 -13.46 -9.83
N PHE A 19 22.84 -13.97 -8.61
CA PHE A 19 23.29 -15.30 -8.23
C PHE A 19 22.62 -16.37 -9.10
N ALA A 20 21.30 -16.28 -9.29
CA ALA A 20 20.54 -17.21 -10.14
C ALA A 20 21.01 -17.23 -11.61
N HIS A 21 21.53 -16.12 -12.13
CA HIS A 21 21.94 -16.00 -13.53
C HIS A 21 23.43 -16.25 -13.79
N PHE A 22 24.29 -15.97 -12.82
CA PHE A 22 25.74 -16.00 -13.02
C PHE A 22 26.47 -17.01 -12.13
N ALA A 23 25.80 -17.63 -11.15
CA ALA A 23 26.43 -18.67 -10.36
C ALA A 23 26.62 -19.95 -11.18
N ASP A 24 27.76 -20.58 -11.00
CA ASP A 24 28.04 -21.92 -11.52
C ASP A 24 27.43 -22.95 -10.58
N PHE A 25 26.27 -23.50 -10.96
CA PHE A 25 25.55 -24.50 -10.15
C PHE A 25 26.16 -25.90 -10.17
N SER A 26 27.23 -26.13 -10.93
CA SER A 26 28.04 -27.34 -10.76
C SER A 26 28.82 -27.35 -9.44
N LYS A 27 28.99 -26.17 -8.83
CA LYS A 27 29.71 -25.98 -7.57
C LYS A 27 28.82 -26.27 -6.34
N PRO A 28 29.21 -27.18 -5.44
CA PRO A 28 28.43 -27.53 -4.25
C PRO A 28 28.11 -26.35 -3.32
N GLU A 29 29.00 -25.36 -3.22
CA GLU A 29 28.77 -24.17 -2.42
C GLU A 29 27.57 -23.35 -2.92
N ASN A 30 27.33 -23.30 -4.23
CA ASN A 30 26.23 -22.53 -4.80
C ASN A 30 24.88 -23.23 -4.62
N THR A 31 24.87 -24.57 -4.71
CA THR A 31 23.66 -25.36 -4.41
C THR A 31 23.35 -25.35 -2.91
N ALA A 32 24.36 -25.31 -2.05
CA ALA A 32 24.19 -25.16 -0.61
C ALA A 32 23.54 -23.81 -0.23
N VAL A 33 23.85 -22.71 -0.93
CA VAL A 33 23.16 -21.41 -0.73
C VAL A 33 21.66 -21.54 -1.02
N LEU A 34 21.27 -22.17 -2.13
CA LEU A 34 19.84 -22.38 -2.45
C LEU A 34 19.14 -23.28 -1.43
N ALA A 35 19.80 -24.34 -0.97
CA ALA A 35 19.28 -25.21 0.08
C ALA A 35 19.08 -24.43 1.40
N ALA A 36 20.08 -23.63 1.80
CA ALA A 36 19.98 -22.79 2.99
C ALA A 36 18.85 -21.75 2.89
N LEU A 37 18.65 -21.14 1.73
CA LEU A 37 17.52 -20.22 1.50
C LEU A 37 16.17 -20.91 1.61
N ARG A 38 16.03 -22.11 1.05
CA ARG A 38 14.82 -22.94 1.17
C ARG A 38 14.57 -23.30 2.63
N ASP A 39 15.57 -23.81 3.31
CA ASP A 39 15.44 -24.33 4.67
C ASP A 39 15.19 -23.21 5.70
N ASN A 40 15.62 -21.98 5.39
CA ASN A 40 15.37 -20.78 6.21
C ASN A 40 14.24 -19.89 5.66
N ALA A 41 13.50 -20.33 4.64
CA ALA A 41 12.55 -19.48 3.91
C ALA A 41 11.49 -18.85 4.84
N ALA A 42 10.99 -19.59 5.83
CA ALA A 42 10.03 -19.09 6.80
C ALA A 42 10.62 -17.97 7.68
N GLY A 43 11.86 -18.13 8.15
CA GLY A 43 12.56 -17.12 8.95
C GLY A 43 12.90 -15.88 8.15
N ILE A 44 13.36 -16.06 6.90
CA ILE A 44 13.62 -14.98 5.95
C ILE A 44 12.33 -14.21 5.63
N HIS A 45 11.23 -14.92 5.39
CA HIS A 45 9.93 -14.32 5.15
C HIS A 45 9.44 -13.52 6.36
N GLN A 46 9.57 -14.08 7.57
CA GLN A 46 9.21 -13.38 8.79
C GLN A 46 10.03 -12.11 8.99
N GLN A 47 11.35 -12.17 8.76
CA GLN A 47 12.22 -10.99 8.81
C GLN A 47 11.83 -9.95 7.76
N TYR A 48 11.45 -10.36 6.55
CA TYR A 48 10.92 -9.45 5.53
C TYR A 48 9.63 -8.74 5.97
N ALA A 49 8.74 -9.45 6.68
CA ALA A 49 7.49 -8.89 7.16
C ALA A 49 7.68 -7.93 8.35
N THR A 50 8.72 -8.12 9.16
CA THR A 50 8.96 -7.32 10.37
C THR A 50 10.04 -6.26 10.21
N SER A 51 10.86 -6.32 9.17
CA SER A 51 11.94 -5.35 8.96
C SER A 51 11.40 -3.99 8.53
N SER A 52 12.12 -2.95 8.92
CA SER A 52 11.85 -1.58 8.49
C SER A 52 12.13 -1.44 6.99
N GLY A 53 11.10 -1.04 6.25
CA GLY A 53 11.17 -0.89 4.81
C GLY A 53 10.46 0.37 4.33
N SER A 54 10.97 0.91 3.22
CA SER A 54 10.29 1.97 2.50
C SER A 54 9.01 1.40 1.88
N PHE A 55 7.91 2.13 1.97
CA PHE A 55 6.66 1.76 1.31
C PHE A 55 6.14 2.89 0.45
N TYR A 56 5.19 2.54 -0.43
CA TYR A 56 4.31 3.52 -1.05
C TYR A 56 2.87 2.99 -1.11
N ILE A 57 1.90 3.86 -0.87
CA ILE A 57 0.47 3.64 -1.12
C ILE A 57 0.11 4.49 -2.32
N LYS A 58 -0.43 3.88 -3.39
CA LYS A 58 -1.03 4.63 -4.49
C LYS A 58 -2.44 5.03 -4.10
N VAL A 59 -2.72 6.32 -4.18
CA VAL A 59 -4.03 6.89 -3.88
C VAL A 59 -4.72 7.21 -5.19
N TYR A 60 -5.97 6.78 -5.32
CA TYR A 60 -6.75 6.88 -6.56
C TYR A 60 -8.04 7.65 -6.32
N ALA A 61 -8.59 8.31 -7.32
CA ALA A 61 -9.97 8.76 -7.28
C ALA A 61 -10.87 7.54 -7.25
N THR A 62 -11.64 7.36 -6.17
CA THR A 62 -12.40 6.13 -5.95
C THR A 62 -13.90 6.29 -6.07
N HIS A 63 -14.39 7.40 -6.64
CA HIS A 63 -15.82 7.57 -6.90
C HIS A 63 -16.28 6.72 -8.08
N ASP A 64 -17.60 6.55 -8.20
CA ASP A 64 -18.22 5.97 -9.38
C ASP A 64 -17.96 6.83 -10.63
N SER A 65 -17.72 6.22 -11.78
CA SER A 65 -17.54 6.94 -13.06
C SER A 65 -18.75 7.77 -13.46
N GLU A 66 -19.95 7.43 -12.98
CA GLU A 66 -21.15 8.25 -13.20
C GLU A 66 -21.06 9.64 -12.53
N LEU A 67 -20.14 9.80 -11.57
CA LEU A 67 -19.90 11.05 -10.85
C LEU A 67 -18.72 11.86 -11.44
N ASP A 68 -18.13 11.42 -12.54
CA ASP A 68 -17.07 12.17 -13.22
C ASP A 68 -17.53 13.59 -13.56
N GLY A 69 -16.66 14.57 -13.32
CA GLY A 69 -16.96 16.01 -13.49
C GLY A 69 -17.86 16.63 -12.42
N SER A 70 -18.46 15.82 -11.53
CA SER A 70 -19.25 16.32 -10.38
C SER A 70 -18.44 16.36 -9.08
N ILE A 71 -17.43 15.50 -8.96
CA ILE A 71 -16.48 15.51 -7.86
C ILE A 71 -15.38 16.52 -8.16
N LYS A 72 -15.24 17.51 -7.28
CA LYS A 72 -14.12 18.46 -7.31
C LYS A 72 -13.33 18.39 -6.02
N ALA A 73 -12.01 18.53 -6.13
CA ALA A 73 -11.15 18.76 -5.00
C ALA A 73 -11.55 20.05 -4.27
N LEU A 74 -11.68 19.98 -2.96
CA LEU A 74 -12.10 21.10 -2.11
C LEU A 74 -10.92 21.94 -1.62
N GLN A 75 -9.71 21.36 -1.64
CA GLN A 75 -8.50 21.99 -1.13
C GLN A 75 -7.27 21.55 -1.92
N ASP A 76 -6.21 22.35 -1.80
CA ASP A 76 -4.90 21.99 -2.32
C ASP A 76 -4.26 20.91 -1.44
N LEU A 77 -3.64 19.92 -2.09
CA LEU A 77 -2.79 18.91 -1.49
C LEU A 77 -1.49 18.84 -2.29
N PRO A 78 -0.51 19.71 -1.99
CA PRO A 78 0.77 19.71 -2.67
C PRO A 78 1.61 18.46 -2.34
N ALA A 79 2.60 18.18 -3.17
CA ALA A 79 3.65 17.23 -2.79
C ALA A 79 4.45 17.80 -1.62
N GLY A 80 4.89 16.93 -0.71
CA GLY A 80 5.61 17.38 0.48
C GLY A 80 5.57 16.37 1.61
N THR A 81 6.23 16.72 2.72
CA THR A 81 6.20 15.92 3.95
C THR A 81 4.99 16.34 4.79
N TYR A 82 4.32 15.40 5.44
CA TYR A 82 3.11 15.64 6.23
C TYR A 82 3.23 14.98 7.60
N SER A 83 2.83 15.70 8.64
CA SER A 83 2.50 15.13 9.95
C SER A 83 1.05 14.70 9.91
N VAL A 84 0.78 13.45 10.24
CA VAL A 84 -0.57 12.90 10.34
C VAL A 84 -0.81 12.51 11.79
N ARG A 85 -1.76 13.16 12.45
CA ARG A 85 -2.03 12.95 13.89
C ARG A 85 -3.49 12.65 14.13
N LYS A 86 -3.77 11.82 15.13
CA LYS A 86 -5.12 11.55 15.61
C LYS A 86 -5.42 12.48 16.78
N ASP A 87 -6.39 13.38 16.61
CA ASP A 87 -6.88 14.28 17.65
C ASP A 87 -8.42 14.18 17.74
N GLY A 88 -8.94 14.03 18.95
CA GLY A 88 -10.39 13.87 19.19
C GLY A 88 -11.05 12.75 18.38
N GLY A 89 -10.31 11.70 18.02
CA GLY A 89 -10.81 10.58 17.20
C GLY A 89 -10.76 10.80 15.68
N LYS A 90 -10.38 11.99 15.21
CA LYS A 90 -10.18 12.32 13.79
C LYS A 90 -8.70 12.37 13.45
N TRP A 91 -8.38 12.04 12.21
CA TRP A 91 -7.01 12.20 11.70
C TRP A 91 -6.85 13.60 11.11
N GLU A 92 -5.66 14.17 11.22
CA GLU A 92 -5.38 15.50 10.69
C GLU A 92 -4.07 15.45 9.92
N TRP A 93 -4.11 15.88 8.67
CA TRP A 93 -2.96 15.94 7.78
C TRP A 93 -2.44 17.37 7.72
N LYS A 94 -1.25 17.60 8.27
CA LYS A 94 -0.59 18.91 8.27
C LYS A 94 0.68 18.87 7.45
N ALA A 95 0.76 19.72 6.42
CA ALA A 95 1.99 19.89 5.65
C ALA A 95 3.12 20.35 6.58
N LEU A 96 4.27 19.70 6.44
CA LEU A 96 5.54 20.09 7.03
C LEU A 96 6.40 20.72 5.93
N GLY A 97 7.30 21.62 6.32
CA GLY A 97 8.26 22.21 5.38
C GLY A 97 9.13 21.14 4.69
N GLU A 98 9.71 21.50 3.55
CA GLU A 98 10.43 20.59 2.64
C GLU A 98 11.57 19.79 3.31
N ASN A 99 12.13 20.30 4.41
CA ASN A 99 13.24 19.70 5.15
C ASN A 99 12.82 18.81 6.33
N ALA A 100 11.53 18.54 6.49
CA ALA A 100 11.06 17.68 7.58
C ALA A 100 11.56 16.24 7.40
N LYS A 101 12.21 15.71 8.45
CA LYS A 101 12.72 14.34 8.46
C LYS A 101 11.57 13.35 8.58
N LEU A 102 11.63 12.30 7.77
CA LEU A 102 10.76 11.13 7.92
C LEU A 102 11.24 10.31 9.12
N SER A 103 10.31 10.04 10.04
CA SER A 103 10.49 9.05 11.09
C SER A 103 9.76 7.76 10.69
N PRO A 104 10.22 6.58 11.17
CA PRO A 104 9.43 5.36 11.06
C PRO A 104 8.02 5.56 11.62
N ILE A 105 7.05 4.93 10.97
CA ILE A 105 5.65 5.05 11.34
C ILE A 105 5.36 4.29 12.62
N ASP A 106 4.66 4.96 13.52
CA ASP A 106 4.13 4.40 14.75
C ASP A 106 2.62 4.72 14.83
N LEU A 107 1.79 3.82 14.32
CA LEU A 107 0.33 3.99 14.32
C LEU A 107 -0.25 3.94 15.74
N ALA A 108 0.40 3.24 16.67
CA ALA A 108 -0.05 3.11 18.05
C ALA A 108 0.06 4.45 18.80
N SER A 109 1.08 5.25 18.49
CA SER A 109 1.20 6.63 19.01
C SER A 109 0.10 7.57 18.51
N GLY A 110 -0.63 7.20 17.45
CA GLY A 110 -1.57 8.08 16.77
C GLY A 110 -0.91 9.22 16.00
N ALA A 111 0.41 9.16 15.77
CA ALA A 111 1.16 10.16 15.04
C ALA A 111 2.14 9.51 14.05
N MET A 112 2.19 10.03 12.82
CA MET A 112 3.14 9.56 11.82
C MET A 112 3.62 10.71 10.94
N THR A 113 4.79 10.51 10.31
CA THR A 113 5.29 11.42 9.28
C THR A 113 5.37 10.66 7.96
N VAL A 114 4.71 11.18 6.93
CA VAL A 114 4.67 10.59 5.59
C VAL A 114 5.02 11.63 4.55
N LYS A 115 5.27 11.20 3.32
CA LYS A 115 5.51 12.10 2.18
C LYS A 115 4.52 11.82 1.06
N ILE A 116 3.96 12.87 0.49
CA ILE A 116 3.14 12.82 -0.72
C ILE A 116 4.04 13.10 -1.93
N ASN A 117 4.05 12.20 -2.91
CA ASN A 117 4.85 12.27 -4.14
C ASN A 117 3.99 11.94 -5.38
N GLY A 118 4.52 12.23 -6.57
CA GLY A 118 4.01 11.70 -7.85
C GLY A 118 2.71 12.35 -8.37
N GLY A 119 2.22 13.38 -7.69
CA GLY A 119 1.05 14.17 -8.05
C GLY A 119 0.78 15.24 -6.98
N SER A 120 -0.04 16.23 -7.33
CA SER A 120 -0.60 17.23 -6.41
C SER A 120 -2.05 17.42 -6.77
N LEU A 121 -2.92 17.57 -5.78
CA LEU A 121 -4.31 17.94 -6.01
C LEU A 121 -4.45 19.45 -5.82
N LYS A 122 -5.09 20.15 -6.75
CA LYS A 122 -5.46 21.56 -6.56
C LYS A 122 -6.95 21.69 -6.33
N ALA A 123 -7.35 22.66 -5.53
CA ALA A 123 -8.74 22.99 -5.33
C ALA A 123 -9.42 23.27 -6.69
N GLY A 124 -10.55 22.62 -6.93
CA GLY A 124 -11.28 22.66 -8.19
C GLY A 124 -10.93 21.56 -9.18
N ASP A 125 -9.84 20.80 -8.99
CA ASP A 125 -9.51 19.67 -9.86
C ASP A 125 -10.63 18.63 -9.85
N GLN A 126 -10.93 18.07 -11.03
CA GLN A 126 -11.97 17.06 -11.23
C GLN A 126 -11.33 15.77 -11.76
N PRO A 127 -10.69 14.98 -10.88
CA PRO A 127 -10.07 13.73 -11.32
C PRO A 127 -11.16 12.76 -11.78
N ALA A 128 -10.94 12.06 -12.88
CA ALA A 128 -11.82 10.98 -13.32
C ALA A 128 -11.75 9.79 -12.35
N ALA A 129 -12.82 9.00 -12.27
CA ALA A 129 -12.84 7.76 -11.53
C ALA A 129 -11.66 6.85 -11.92
N GLY A 130 -10.96 6.31 -10.93
CA GLY A 130 -9.78 5.46 -11.11
C GLY A 130 -8.48 6.20 -11.44
N ALA A 131 -8.48 7.54 -11.57
CA ALA A 131 -7.25 8.30 -11.79
C ALA A 131 -6.31 8.22 -10.57
N GLU A 132 -5.01 7.99 -10.78
CA GLU A 132 -3.99 8.10 -9.72
C GLU A 132 -3.89 9.57 -9.30
N LEU A 133 -4.09 9.85 -8.01
CA LEU A 133 -4.04 11.20 -7.46
C LEU A 133 -2.62 11.54 -7.02
N PHE A 134 -2.04 10.67 -6.20
CA PHE A 134 -0.71 10.83 -5.62
C PHE A 134 -0.27 9.53 -4.93
N ARG A 135 0.97 9.52 -4.44
CA ARG A 135 1.56 8.41 -3.68
C ARG A 135 1.93 8.87 -2.29
N ILE A 136 1.49 8.13 -1.27
CA ILE A 136 1.94 8.32 0.11
C ILE A 136 3.11 7.38 0.34
N THR A 137 4.25 7.90 0.74
CA THR A 137 5.46 7.12 1.02
C THR A 137 5.92 7.33 2.45
N GLY A 138 6.58 6.34 3.02
CA GLY A 138 7.18 6.43 4.34
C GLY A 138 8.03 5.20 4.65
N ILE A 139 8.39 5.06 5.91
CA ILE A 139 9.16 3.93 6.43
C ILE A 139 8.30 3.23 7.49
N ALA A 140 8.07 1.94 7.35
CA ALA A 140 7.24 1.18 8.29
C ALA A 140 7.77 -0.25 8.47
N SER A 141 7.34 -0.90 9.55
CA SER A 141 7.69 -2.27 9.93
C SER A 141 6.54 -2.95 10.66
N GLY A 142 6.39 -4.27 10.50
CA GLY A 142 5.43 -5.08 11.26
C GLY A 142 4.00 -4.52 11.17
N ASP A 143 3.35 -4.35 12.32
CA ASP A 143 1.95 -3.87 12.41
C ASP A 143 1.73 -2.44 11.88
N ASN A 144 2.81 -1.66 11.70
CA ASN A 144 2.75 -0.32 11.12
C ASN A 144 2.80 -0.34 9.59
N ALA A 145 3.14 -1.48 8.97
CA ALA A 145 3.21 -1.62 7.52
C ALA A 145 1.84 -1.29 6.87
N PRO A 146 1.82 -0.61 5.72
CA PRO A 146 0.57 -0.20 5.08
C PRO A 146 -0.23 -1.34 4.46
N PHE A 147 0.40 -2.49 4.21
CA PHE A 147 -0.23 -3.65 3.59
C PHE A 147 -0.03 -4.89 4.46
N VAL A 148 -1.09 -5.71 4.51
CA VAL A 148 -1.10 -7.03 5.14
C VAL A 148 -1.55 -8.06 4.10
N ILE A 149 -1.32 -9.34 4.38
CA ILE A 149 -1.84 -10.44 3.57
C ILE A 149 -3.04 -11.04 4.29
N GLU A 150 -4.23 -10.91 3.69
CA GLU A 150 -5.46 -11.53 4.16
C GLU A 150 -5.94 -12.53 3.10
N ASN A 151 -6.13 -13.79 3.48
CA ASN A 151 -6.59 -14.86 2.57
C ASN A 151 -5.75 -15.00 1.29
N GLY A 152 -4.44 -14.77 1.37
CA GLY A 152 -3.52 -14.87 0.23
C GLY A 152 -3.54 -13.65 -0.71
N VAL A 153 -4.27 -12.59 -0.37
CA VAL A 153 -4.35 -11.35 -1.13
C VAL A 153 -3.72 -10.21 -0.32
N SER A 154 -2.90 -9.38 -0.97
CA SER A 154 -2.37 -8.18 -0.33
C SER A 154 -3.48 -7.11 -0.25
N CYS A 155 -3.78 -6.64 0.95
CA CYS A 155 -4.80 -5.63 1.21
C CYS A 155 -4.23 -4.50 2.10
N ILE A 156 -4.92 -3.37 2.14
CA ILE A 156 -4.55 -2.26 3.03
C ILE A 156 -4.71 -2.71 4.49
N ASN A 157 -3.69 -2.48 5.31
CA ASN A 157 -3.75 -2.70 6.74
C ASN A 157 -4.93 -1.91 7.34
N PRO A 158 -5.85 -2.54 8.08
CA PRO A 158 -7.00 -1.87 8.69
C PRO A 158 -6.65 -0.61 9.49
N ALA A 159 -5.47 -0.56 10.13
CA ALA A 159 -5.01 0.60 10.89
C ALA A 159 -4.82 1.86 10.02
N TRP A 160 -4.58 1.70 8.71
CA TRP A 160 -4.43 2.80 7.76
C TRP A 160 -5.74 3.33 7.18
N ARG A 161 -6.86 2.61 7.39
CA ARG A 161 -8.17 3.02 6.82
C ARG A 161 -8.64 4.36 7.37
N GLY A 162 -8.47 4.60 8.67
CA GLY A 162 -8.83 5.86 9.32
C GLY A 162 -8.16 7.09 8.69
N PRO A 163 -6.82 7.17 8.67
CA PRO A 163 -6.12 8.32 8.10
C PRO A 163 -6.38 8.51 6.60
N LEU A 164 -6.53 7.43 5.83
CA LEU A 164 -6.87 7.51 4.39
C LEU A 164 -8.30 8.01 4.17
N LYS A 165 -9.29 7.50 4.91
CA LYS A 165 -10.68 7.98 4.83
C LYS A 165 -10.77 9.46 5.12
N GLN A 166 -10.07 9.92 6.15
CA GLN A 166 -10.05 11.33 6.50
C GLN A 166 -9.38 12.18 5.43
N LEU A 167 -8.27 11.71 4.84
CA LEU A 167 -7.64 12.41 3.72
C LEU A 167 -8.59 12.58 2.52
N TYR A 168 -9.35 11.54 2.17
CA TYR A 168 -10.38 11.64 1.13
C TYR A 168 -11.50 12.60 1.52
N ALA A 169 -11.94 12.55 2.78
CA ALA A 169 -12.97 13.46 3.29
C ALA A 169 -12.53 14.92 3.22
N ASP A 170 -11.27 15.21 3.56
CA ASP A 170 -10.70 16.55 3.49
C ASP A 170 -10.54 17.00 2.03
N CYS A 171 -10.15 16.09 1.13
CA CYS A 171 -9.97 16.41 -0.30
C CYS A 171 -11.28 16.59 -1.08
N PHE A 172 -12.32 15.79 -0.79
CA PHE A 172 -13.51 15.72 -1.66
C PHE A 172 -14.85 15.83 -0.91
N GLY A 173 -14.84 15.98 0.41
CA GLY A 173 -16.02 16.08 1.25
C GLY A 173 -16.29 14.82 2.08
N ALA A 174 -16.94 15.00 3.24
CA ALA A 174 -17.16 13.94 4.23
C ALA A 174 -17.94 12.71 3.69
N ASP A 175 -18.78 12.91 2.69
CA ASP A 175 -19.60 11.88 2.05
C ASP A 175 -18.90 11.17 0.87
N TYR A 176 -17.66 11.57 0.53
CA TYR A 176 -16.95 11.03 -0.64
C TYR A 176 -16.72 9.52 -0.56
N VAL A 177 -16.45 9.01 0.65
CA VAL A 177 -16.23 7.57 0.87
C VAL A 177 -17.49 6.75 0.56
N GLU A 178 -18.68 7.32 0.76
CA GLU A 178 -19.97 6.66 0.46
C GLU A 178 -20.29 6.66 -1.05
N LYS A 179 -19.62 7.55 -1.79
CA LYS A 179 -19.64 7.62 -3.26
C LYS A 179 -18.68 6.62 -3.91
N ASN A 180 -17.91 5.88 -3.11
CA ASN A 180 -17.01 4.84 -3.58
C ASN A 180 -17.74 3.49 -3.72
N PRO A 181 -17.80 2.90 -4.94
CA PRO A 181 -18.49 1.63 -5.17
C PRO A 181 -17.89 0.46 -4.36
N LEU A 182 -16.60 0.51 -4.02
CA LEU A 182 -15.94 -0.49 -3.17
C LEU A 182 -16.35 -0.39 -1.69
N TYR A 183 -16.73 0.80 -1.21
CA TYR A 183 -17.27 0.99 0.15
C TYR A 183 -18.78 0.69 0.25
N ARG A 184 -19.54 0.93 -0.82
CA ARG A 184 -20.97 0.57 -0.88
C ARG A 184 -21.20 -0.93 -0.71
N ALA A 185 -20.38 -1.76 -1.37
CA ALA A 185 -20.47 -3.22 -1.28
C ALA A 185 -20.11 -3.77 0.11
N THR A 186 -19.33 -3.05 0.92
CA THR A 186 -18.92 -3.50 2.26
C THR A 186 -19.96 -3.23 3.34
N MET A 187 -20.96 -2.36 3.11
CA MET A 187 -22.09 -2.19 4.05
C MET A 187 -23.23 -3.20 3.84
N GLN A 188 -23.34 -3.83 2.66
CA GLN A 188 -24.29 -4.92 2.44
C GLN A 188 -23.74 -6.31 2.82
N ASN A 189 -22.42 -6.48 2.95
CA ASN A 189 -21.77 -7.78 3.23
C ASN A 189 -21.23 -7.93 4.66
N VAL A 190 -21.73 -7.17 5.63
CA VAL A 190 -21.44 -7.44 7.06
C VAL A 190 -22.28 -8.61 7.60
N ASN A 191 -23.19 -9.17 6.79
CA ASN A 191 -23.76 -10.49 7.03
C ASN A 191 -23.31 -11.48 5.95
N ASP A 192 -22.68 -12.54 6.43
CA ASP A 192 -22.33 -13.80 5.76
C ASP A 192 -21.09 -13.83 4.83
N ASN A 193 -19.98 -14.37 5.38
CA ASN A 193 -18.98 -15.21 4.72
C ASN A 193 -18.82 -15.05 3.19
N ALA A 194 -18.13 -14.00 2.74
CA ALA A 194 -17.71 -13.88 1.35
C ALA A 194 -16.19 -13.73 1.23
N VAL A 195 -15.53 -14.87 1.04
CA VAL A 195 -14.21 -14.96 0.41
C VAL A 195 -14.30 -14.27 -0.94
N VAL A 196 -13.62 -13.14 -1.12
CA VAL A 196 -13.45 -12.51 -2.43
C VAL A 196 -12.58 -13.44 -3.27
N ARG A 197 -13.21 -14.29 -4.08
CA ARG A 197 -12.52 -15.10 -5.07
C ARG A 197 -12.22 -14.23 -6.31
N PRO A 198 -11.03 -14.34 -6.91
CA PRO A 198 -10.74 -13.68 -8.17
C PRO A 198 -11.70 -14.17 -9.27
N PRO A 199 -11.93 -13.35 -10.32
CA PRO A 199 -12.87 -13.69 -11.38
C PRO A 199 -12.52 -15.03 -12.01
N LYS A 200 -13.51 -15.91 -12.13
CA LYS A 200 -13.40 -17.16 -12.88
C LYS A 200 -12.98 -16.79 -14.30
N ASN A 201 -11.83 -17.30 -14.74
CA ASN A 201 -11.50 -17.35 -16.16
C ASN A 201 -12.68 -18.00 -16.90
N LEU A 202 -13.29 -17.23 -17.80
CA LEU A 202 -14.21 -17.75 -18.79
C LEU A 202 -13.43 -18.75 -19.65
N SER A 203 -13.95 -19.96 -19.68
CA SER A 203 -13.45 -21.09 -20.45
C SER A 203 -13.27 -20.77 -21.94
N SER A 204 -12.12 -21.17 -22.48
CA SER A 204 -12.00 -21.64 -23.86
C SER A 204 -10.96 -22.76 -23.83
N GLY A 205 -11.13 -23.92 -24.46
CA GLY A 205 -12.26 -24.53 -25.12
C GLY A 205 -11.96 -26.03 -25.11
N ALA A 206 -13.01 -26.84 -25.13
CA ALA A 206 -12.87 -28.25 -25.44
C ALA A 206 -12.26 -28.39 -26.84
N ALA A 207 -11.30 -29.30 -27.00
CA ALA A 207 -11.11 -30.00 -28.26
C ALA A 207 -10.69 -31.45 -27.97
N PRO A 208 -11.09 -32.41 -28.83
CA PRO A 208 -11.37 -33.78 -28.41
C PRO A 208 -10.32 -34.81 -28.86
N ARG A 209 -10.42 -35.97 -28.18
CA ARG A 209 -9.78 -37.28 -28.40
C ARG A 209 -8.34 -37.42 -27.91
#